data_AF-A0A7V9ZGP0-F1
#
_entry.id   AF-A0A7V9ZGP0-F1
#
_cell.length_a   1.000
_cell.length_b   1.000
_cell.length_c   1.000
_cell.angle_alpha   90.00
_cell.angle_beta   90.00
_cell.angle_gamma   90.00
#
_symmetry.space_group_name_H-M   'P 1'
#
loop_
_entity.id
_entity.type
_entity.pdbx_description
1 polymer ?
#
loop_
_entity_poly.entity_id
_entity_poly.type
_entity_poly.pdbx_seq_one_letter_code
_entity_poly.pdbx_strand_id
1 'polypeptide(L)' 'MAGSSHPKAGVDYPQTYQDLVSWFPENRACLEYLARLRWSDGFVCPACEGRDFWRTGTGLWMCQ' A
#
# COMPACT_ATOMS: atom_id res chain seq x y z
N MET A 1 -16.88 -11.85 -15.08
CA MET A 1 -16.34 -13.05 -14.41
C MET A 1 -14.91 -12.76 -13.99
N ALA A 2 -14.69 -11.97 -12.94
CA ALA A 2 -13.36 -11.79 -12.37
C ALA A 2 -13.16 -12.91 -11.36
N GLY A 3 -12.34 -13.89 -11.71
CA GLY A 3 -11.99 -14.98 -10.78
C GLY A 3 -11.31 -14.36 -9.56
N SER A 4 -11.96 -14.44 -8.41
CA SER A 4 -11.40 -14.05 -7.14
C SER A 4 -10.30 -15.05 -6.76
N SER A 5 -9.16 -14.98 -7.43
CA SER A 5 -7.95 -15.63 -6.97
C SER A 5 -7.53 -14.89 -5.72
N HIS A 6 -7.75 -15.51 -4.56
CA HIS A 6 -7.28 -14.95 -3.31
C HIS A 6 -5.77 -14.70 -3.39
N PRO A 7 -5.26 -13.58 -2.84
CA PRO A 7 -3.83 -13.33 -2.78
C PRO A 7 -3.12 -14.52 -2.12
N LYS A 8 -1.95 -14.88 -2.65
CA LYS A 8 -1.12 -15.99 -2.17
C LYS A 8 -0.05 -15.48 -1.22
N ALA A 9 -0.04 -16.00 -0.01
CA ALA A 9 1.02 -15.74 0.96
C ALA A 9 2.38 -16.21 0.39
N GLY A 10 3.43 -15.39 0.57
CA GLY A 10 4.78 -15.61 0.06
C GLY A 10 4.99 -15.20 -1.41
N VAL A 11 3.93 -14.82 -2.14
CA VAL A 11 4.00 -14.39 -3.55
C VAL A 11 3.40 -13.01 -3.74
N ASP A 12 2.19 -12.80 -3.22
CA ASP A 12 1.47 -11.52 -3.32
C ASP A 12 1.67 -10.67 -2.07
N TYR A 13 1.90 -11.29 -0.90
CA TYR A 13 2.16 -10.62 0.37
C TYR A 13 3.05 -11.50 1.26
N PRO A 14 3.83 -10.94 2.22
CA PRO A 14 4.73 -11.72 3.06
C PRO A 14 3.95 -12.70 3.94
N GLN A 15 4.41 -13.96 3.99
CA GLN A 15 3.82 -14.99 4.82
C GLN A 15 4.44 -15.03 6.22
N THR A 16 5.75 -14.80 6.29
CA THR A 16 6.53 -14.89 7.53
C THR A 16 7.14 -13.54 7.91
N TYR A 17 7.63 -13.44 9.15
CA TYR A 17 8.36 -12.26 9.61
C TYR A 17 9.65 -12.05 8.81
N GLN A 18 10.37 -13.11 8.44
CA GLN A 18 11.55 -13.00 7.59
C GLN A 18 11.21 -12.41 6.22
N ASP A 19 10.09 -12.82 5.63
CA ASP A 19 9.62 -12.26 4.35
C ASP A 19 9.29 -10.78 4.51
N LEU A 20 8.58 -10.40 5.58
CA LEU A 20 8.22 -9.03 5.88
C LEU A 20 9.46 -8.12 5.96
N VAL A 21 10.48 -8.52 6.72
CA VAL A 21 11.72 -7.76 6.87
C VAL A 21 12.51 -7.72 5.55
N SER A 22 12.49 -8.81 4.77
CA SER A 22 13.18 -8.86 3.47
C SER A 22 12.50 -7.98 2.42
N TRP A 23 11.17 -7.91 2.44
CA TRP A 23 10.38 -7.11 1.50
C TRP A 23 10.34 -5.63 1.90
N PHE A 24 10.33 -5.35 3.21
CA PHE A 24 10.22 -4.01 3.76
C PHE A 24 11.37 -3.72 4.73
N PRO A 25 12.60 -3.52 4.22
CA PRO A 25 13.73 -3.16 5.05
C PRO A 25 13.58 -1.76 5.68
N GLU A 26 12.75 -0.90 5.07
CA GLU A 26 12.44 0.44 5.55
C GLU A 26 10.93 0.65 5.67
N ASN A 27 10.50 1.44 6.67
CA ASN A 27 9.10 1.81 6.84
C ASN A 27 8.50 2.47 5.59
N ARG A 28 9.31 3.21 4.82
CA ARG A 28 8.86 3.83 3.56
C ARG A 28 8.44 2.81 2.52
N ALA A 29 9.18 1.70 2.39
CA ALA A 29 8.87 0.63 1.44
C ALA A 29 7.53 -0.05 1.80
N CYS A 30 7.28 -0.28 3.09
CA CYS A 30 6.01 -0.80 3.58
C CYS A 30 4.84 0.15 3.25
N LEU A 31 5.00 1.44 3.54
CA LEU A 31 3.94 2.43 3.26
C LEU A 31 3.64 2.57 1.77
N GLU A 32 4.65 2.50 0.91
CA GLU A 32 4.46 2.56 -0.55
C GLU A 32 3.79 1.30 -1.09
N TYR A 33 4.13 0.14 -0.56
CA TYR A 33 3.43 -1.10 -0.89
C TYR A 33 1.95 -1.05 -0.49
N LEU A 34 1.66 -0.61 0.73
CA LEU A 34 0.27 -0.45 1.20
C LEU A 34 -0.50 0.59 0.38
N ALA A 35 0.15 1.68 -0.03
CA ALA A 35 -0.46 2.69 -0.88
C ALA A 35 -0.84 2.12 -2.25
N ARG A 36 0.02 1.31 -2.87
CA ARG A 36 -0.28 0.64 -4.15
C ARG A 36 -1.43 -0.37 -4.04
N LEU A 37 -1.50 -1.10 -2.92
CA LEU A 37 -2.62 -2.02 -2.66
C LEU A 37 -3.94 -1.27 -2.48
N ARG A 38 -3.92 -0.15 -1.76
CA ARG A 38 -5.11 0.65 -1.48
C ARG A 38 -5.60 1.41 -2.71
N TRP A 39 -4.66 1.88 -3.53
CA TRP A 39 -4.89 2.76 -4.65
C TRP A 39 -4.09 2.29 -5.87
N SER A 40 -4.58 1.26 -6.56
CA SER A 40 -3.94 0.69 -7.75
C SER A 40 -3.71 1.74 -8.84
N ASP A 41 -4.64 2.67 -8.98
CA ASP A 41 -4.68 3.68 -10.05
C ASP A 41 -4.29 5.09 -9.57
N GLY A 42 -3.63 5.17 -8.41
CA GLY A 42 -3.19 6.42 -7.79
C GLY A 42 -4.10 6.91 -6.66
N PHE A 43 -3.55 7.78 -5.80
CA PHE A 43 -4.20 8.21 -4.56
C PHE A 43 -5.56 8.87 -4.82
N VAL A 44 -6.56 8.40 -4.05
CA VAL A 44 -7.87 9.02 -3.96
C VAL A 44 -8.28 9.05 -2.50
N CYS A 45 -8.56 10.23 -1.97
CA CYS A 45 -9.06 10.35 -0.61
C CYS A 45 -10.48 9.76 -0.51
N PRO A 46 -10.73 8.79 0.39
CA PRO A 46 -12.07 8.22 0.53
C PRO A 46 -13.10 9.18 1.15
N ALA A 47 -12.65 10.30 1.74
CA ALA A 47 -13.54 11.27 2.39
C ALA A 47 -13.95 12.43 1.48
N CYS A 48 -13.04 12.91 0.62
CA CYS A 48 -13.29 14.06 -0.27
C CYS A 48 -13.12 13.74 -1.76
N GLU A 49 -12.73 12.52 -2.12
CA GLU A 49 -12.46 12.07 -3.51
C GLU A 49 -11.34 12.85 -4.23
N GLY A 50 -10.67 13.75 -3.51
CA GLY A 50 -9.54 14.51 -4.00
C GLY A 50 -8.36 13.62 -4.39
N ARG A 51 -7.69 14.00 -5.47
CA ARG A 51 -6.45 13.40 -5.96
C ARG A 51 -5.21 14.20 -5.60
N ASP A 52 -5.41 15.43 -5.13
CA ASP A 52 -4.33 16.26 -4.60
C ASP A 52 -4.02 15.84 -3.18
N PHE A 53 -2.75 15.49 -2.95
CA PHE A 53 -2.27 15.05 -1.66
C PHE A 53 -0.86 15.55 -1.38
N TRP A 54 -0.51 15.61 -0.11
CA TRP A 54 0.87 15.71 0.33
C TRP A 54 1.24 14.54 1.26
N ARG A 55 2.53 14.25 1.32
CA ARG A 55 3.09 13.24 2.24
C ARG A 55 3.62 13.94 3.49
N THR A 56 3.22 13.46 4.67
CA THR A 56 3.82 13.90 5.93
C THR A 56 5.21 13.28 6.11
N GLY A 57 6.03 13.82 7.02
CA GLY A 57 7.32 13.20 7.38
C GLY A 57 7.20 11.78 7.96
N THR A 58 6.01 11.42 8.46
CA THR A 58 5.67 10.06 8.93
C THR A 58 5.14 9.15 7.81
N GLY A 59 5.04 9.65 6.58
CA GLY A 59 4.61 8.91 5.39
C GLY A 59 3.10 8.72 5.26
N LEU A 60 2.30 9.52 5.98
CA LEU A 60 0.86 9.59 5.82
C LEU A 60 0.50 10.42 4.59
N TRP A 61 -0.58 10.04 3.92
CA TRP A 61 -1.12 10.74 2.76
C TRP A 61 -2.29 11.59 3.24
N MET A 62 -2.17 12.91 3.08
CA MET A 62 -3.20 13.87 3.47
C MET A 62 -3.78 14.49 2.22
N CYS A 63 -5.11 14.50 2.11
CA CYS A 63 -5.79 15.26 1.07
C CYS A 63 -5.60 16.76 1.31
N GLN A 64 -5.50 17.50 0.20
CA GLN A 64 -5.46 18.95 0.22
C GLN A 64 -6.82 19.58 0.47
#